data_AF-A0A3M1K0R1-F1
#
_entry.id   AF-A0A3M1K0R1-F1
#
_cell.length_a   1.000
_cell.length_b   1.000
_cell.length_c   1.000
_cell.angle_alpha   90.00
_cell.angle_beta   90.00
_cell.angle_gamma   90.00
#
_symmetry.space_group_name_H-M   'P 1'
#
loop_
_entity.id
_entity.type
_entity.pdbx_description
1 polymer ?
#
loop_
_entity_poly.entity_id
_entity_poly.type
_entity_poly.pdbx_seq_one_letter_code
_entity_poly.pdbx_strand_id
1 'polypeptide(L)'
;MLIGRPLSHFDEATFDFVLGHEGYARRLYLDTRAIPTIGVGYALIMQSGEKLVVRPTLEQDFAGIYSFSRADRQILEKIASALSTGDRVRARALFEGRAPGLLDLVLSPDPLSEGRRLYEAILVDIVGAAIPRDIRDALAHTHELAALTSLAYNAPGLIGHNLKAAIRAGNRPAAWFEIAYRSNRAHNGTRSLGLLRRRMAEAEMFGLYAAGNVPRDSAEAQAVITFLDTHRDEMATYLSSVRRIGPRGTPSGPVFAPHEQAAVIASQAAPARALLDLA
;
A
#
# COMPACT_ATOMS: atom_id res chain seq x y z
N MET A 1 17.28 -3.49 -16.59
CA MET A 1 15.90 -3.48 -16.05
C MET A 1 15.62 -4.83 -15.42
N LEU A 2 14.92 -4.86 -14.28
CA LEU A 2 14.48 -6.11 -13.65
C LEU A 2 13.49 -6.86 -14.54
N ILE A 3 13.61 -8.20 -14.57
CA ILE A 3 12.65 -9.10 -15.23
C ILE A 3 11.67 -9.57 -14.16
N GLY A 4 10.39 -9.27 -14.38
CA GLY A 4 9.33 -9.61 -13.44
C GLY A 4 8.81 -11.04 -13.60
N ARG A 5 8.13 -11.53 -12.56
CA ARG A 5 7.52 -12.86 -12.53
C ARG A 5 6.06 -12.76 -12.94
N PRO A 6 5.60 -13.51 -13.96
CA PRO A 6 4.21 -13.44 -14.42
C PRO A 6 3.22 -13.67 -13.28
N LEU A 7 2.18 -12.84 -13.22
CA LEU A 7 1.07 -12.96 -12.30
C LEU A 7 -0.24 -13.11 -13.10
N SER A 8 -0.81 -14.31 -13.05
CA SER A 8 -2.14 -14.57 -13.61
C SER A 8 -3.20 -13.76 -12.85
N HIS A 9 -4.25 -13.32 -13.56
CA HIS A 9 -5.34 -12.53 -12.98
C HIS A 9 -4.82 -11.27 -12.24
N PHE A 10 -3.85 -10.57 -12.84
CA PHE A 10 -3.13 -9.46 -12.22
C PHE A 10 -4.04 -8.47 -11.47
N ASP A 11 -5.13 -8.01 -12.08
CA ASP A 11 -6.02 -7.02 -11.47
C ASP A 11 -6.76 -7.58 -10.24
N GLU A 12 -7.22 -8.83 -10.30
CA GLU A 12 -7.88 -9.53 -9.18
C GLU A 12 -6.90 -9.80 -8.05
N ALA A 13 -5.71 -10.34 -8.36
CA ALA A 13 -4.67 -10.61 -7.38
C ALA A 13 -4.17 -9.34 -6.68
N THR A 14 -4.06 -8.23 -7.42
CA THR A 14 -3.66 -6.94 -6.85
C THR A 14 -4.77 -6.36 -5.97
N PHE A 15 -6.04 -6.47 -6.41
CA PHE A 15 -7.19 -6.06 -5.62
C PHE A 15 -7.29 -6.85 -4.31
N ASP A 16 -7.22 -8.18 -4.36
CA ASP A 16 -7.29 -9.07 -3.20
C ASP A 16 -6.18 -8.77 -2.19
N PHE A 17 -4.97 -8.50 -2.68
CA PHE A 17 -3.85 -8.13 -1.82
C PHE A 17 -4.11 -6.81 -1.08
N VAL A 18 -4.60 -5.77 -1.79
CA VAL A 18 -4.94 -4.50 -1.16
C VAL A 18 -6.12 -4.64 -0.21
N LEU A 19 -7.17 -5.36 -0.62
CA LEU A 19 -8.35 -5.64 0.18
C LEU A 19 -8.00 -6.29 1.51
N GLY A 20 -7.09 -7.28 1.51
CA GLY A 20 -6.61 -7.95 2.73
C GLY A 20 -5.92 -7.02 3.74
N HIS A 21 -5.47 -5.83 3.31
CA HIS A 21 -4.79 -4.84 4.15
C HIS A 21 -5.63 -3.60 4.47
N GLU A 22 -6.51 -3.15 3.57
CA GLU A 22 -7.33 -1.94 3.71
C GLU A 22 -8.73 -2.23 4.27
N GLY A 23 -9.25 -3.44 4.04
CA GLY A 23 -10.63 -3.79 4.33
C GLY A 23 -11.65 -3.23 3.33
N TYR A 24 -12.92 -3.56 3.55
CA TYR A 24 -14.03 -3.18 2.68
C TYR A 24 -15.17 -2.54 3.47
N ALA A 25 -15.52 -1.30 3.11
CA ALA A 25 -16.63 -0.57 3.70
C ALA A 25 -17.82 -0.50 2.74
N ARG A 26 -18.92 -1.17 3.08
CA ARG A 26 -20.15 -1.15 2.27
C ARG A 26 -20.91 0.16 2.33
N ARG A 27 -20.66 0.99 3.35
CA ARG A 27 -21.31 2.29 3.58
C ARG A 27 -20.23 3.35 3.75
N LEU A 28 -20.58 4.61 3.51
CA LEU A 28 -19.65 5.71 3.75
C LEU A 28 -19.21 5.77 5.19
N TYR A 29 -17.92 6.00 5.35
CA TYR A 29 -17.29 6.39 6.60
C TYR A 29 -16.43 7.64 6.37
N LEU A 30 -16.00 8.27 7.46
CA LEU A 30 -15.01 9.34 7.41
C LEU A 30 -13.63 8.75 7.65
N ASP A 31 -12.69 9.01 6.73
CA ASP A 31 -11.29 8.64 6.91
C ASP A 31 -10.62 9.45 8.05
N THR A 32 -9.34 9.21 8.30
CA THR A 32 -8.56 9.95 9.33
C THR A 32 -8.41 11.45 9.05
N ARG A 33 -8.73 11.90 7.83
CA ARG A 33 -8.74 13.30 7.40
C ARG A 33 -10.14 13.88 7.30
N ALA A 34 -11.16 13.15 7.77
CA ALA A 34 -12.58 13.50 7.69
C ALA A 34 -13.12 13.59 6.25
N ILE A 35 -12.54 12.84 5.32
CA ILE A 35 -13.03 12.70 3.94
C ILE A 35 -14.04 11.54 3.86
N PRO A 36 -15.24 11.75 3.29
CA PRO A 36 -16.19 10.68 3.00
C PRO A 36 -15.57 9.66 2.04
N THR A 37 -15.51 8.41 2.48
CA THR A 37 -14.80 7.31 1.83
C THR A 37 -15.66 6.04 1.86
N ILE A 38 -15.59 5.21 0.82
CA ILE A 38 -16.34 3.95 0.71
C ILE A 38 -15.54 2.87 -0.02
N GLY A 39 -16.01 1.62 0.06
CA GLY A 39 -15.43 0.48 -0.65
C GLY A 39 -14.05 0.16 -0.08
N VAL A 40 -13.10 -0.07 -0.98
CA VAL A 40 -11.68 -0.20 -0.64
C VAL A 40 -11.06 1.17 -0.84
N GLY A 41 -11.21 2.07 0.14
CA GLY A 41 -10.53 3.38 0.20
C GLY A 41 -10.91 4.42 -0.88
N TYR A 42 -12.04 4.27 -1.58
CA TYR A 42 -12.48 5.25 -2.56
C TYR A 42 -12.96 6.54 -1.87
N ALA A 43 -12.16 7.60 -1.96
CA ALA A 43 -12.52 8.93 -1.45
C ALA A 43 -13.38 9.70 -2.46
N LEU A 44 -14.52 10.22 -1.99
CA LEU A 44 -15.45 11.03 -2.80
C LEU A 44 -14.93 12.45 -3.05
N ILE A 45 -13.97 12.90 -2.23
CA ILE A 45 -13.31 14.20 -2.33
C ILE A 45 -11.81 13.94 -2.51
N MET A 46 -11.19 14.63 -3.47
CA MET A 46 -9.79 14.46 -3.81
C MET A 46 -9.04 15.80 -3.81
N GLN A 47 -7.72 15.72 -3.65
CA GLN A 47 -6.85 16.89 -3.78
C GLN A 47 -6.75 17.28 -5.26
N SER A 48 -6.95 18.56 -5.55
CA SER A 48 -6.75 19.15 -6.88
C SER A 48 -6.06 20.51 -6.71
N GLY A 49 -4.76 20.55 -7.00
CA GLY A 49 -3.91 21.71 -6.68
C GLY A 49 -3.85 21.95 -5.17
N GLU A 50 -4.13 23.17 -4.74
CA GLU A 50 -4.14 23.55 -3.32
C GLU A 50 -5.48 23.27 -2.61
N LYS A 51 -6.51 22.81 -3.33
CA LYS A 51 -7.87 22.65 -2.80
C LYS A 51 -8.31 21.19 -2.81
N LEU A 52 -9.27 20.89 -1.95
CA LEU A 52 -10.04 19.66 -1.99
C LEU A 52 -11.32 19.90 -2.78
N VAL A 53 -11.61 19.02 -3.71
CA VAL A 53 -12.78 19.11 -4.61
C VAL A 53 -13.50 17.77 -4.62
N VAL A 54 -14.82 17.80 -4.86
CA VAL A 54 -15.56 16.57 -5.14
C VAL A 54 -14.97 15.95 -6.40
N ARG A 55 -14.73 14.63 -6.37
CA ARG A 55 -14.11 13.92 -7.47
C ARG A 55 -14.85 14.22 -8.79
N PRO A 56 -14.16 14.67 -9.84
CA PRO A 56 -14.81 15.01 -11.11
C PRO A 56 -15.49 13.83 -11.79
N THR A 57 -14.91 12.62 -11.66
CA THR A 57 -15.42 11.38 -12.24
C THR A 57 -16.50 10.70 -11.40
N LEU A 58 -16.97 11.32 -10.32
CA LEU A 58 -17.82 10.66 -9.32
C LEU A 58 -19.09 10.00 -9.91
N GLU A 59 -19.83 10.66 -10.81
CA GLU A 59 -21.00 10.05 -11.43
C GLU A 59 -20.63 8.91 -12.38
N GLN A 60 -19.53 9.05 -13.12
CA GLN A 60 -19.05 8.01 -14.02
C GLN A 60 -18.65 6.75 -13.24
N ASP A 61 -17.87 6.95 -12.18
CA ASP A 61 -17.35 5.87 -11.34
C ASP A 61 -18.48 5.12 -10.60
N PHE A 62 -19.61 5.79 -10.34
CA PHE A 62 -20.82 5.22 -9.70
C PHE A 62 -21.96 4.92 -10.68
N ALA A 63 -21.76 5.03 -11.99
CA ALA A 63 -22.80 4.75 -12.97
C ALA A 63 -23.34 3.31 -12.79
N GLY A 64 -24.65 3.17 -12.55
CA GLY A 64 -25.29 1.88 -12.25
C GLY A 64 -25.15 1.37 -10.80
N ILE A 65 -24.44 2.10 -9.93
CA ILE A 65 -24.31 1.82 -8.49
C ILE A 65 -25.17 2.81 -7.69
N TYR A 66 -24.98 4.10 -7.93
CA TYR A 66 -25.69 5.17 -7.23
C TYR A 66 -25.82 6.41 -8.11
N SER A 67 -26.98 7.06 -8.06
CA SER A 67 -27.24 8.33 -8.77
C SER A 67 -27.18 9.48 -7.79
N PHE A 68 -26.13 10.31 -7.87
CA PHE A 68 -25.97 11.47 -7.01
C PHE A 68 -26.99 12.55 -7.33
N SER A 69 -27.76 12.96 -6.32
CA SER A 69 -28.67 14.09 -6.45
C SER A 69 -27.90 15.42 -6.40
N ARG A 70 -28.57 16.51 -6.79
CA ARG A 70 -28.04 17.87 -6.59
C ARG A 70 -27.75 18.15 -5.11
N ALA A 71 -28.55 17.61 -4.19
CA ALA A 71 -28.34 17.79 -2.76
C ALA A 71 -27.10 17.03 -2.26
N ASP A 72 -26.86 15.82 -2.77
CA ASP A 72 -25.63 15.06 -2.49
C ASP A 72 -24.38 15.83 -2.94
N ARG A 73 -24.43 16.37 -4.16
CA ARG A 73 -23.34 17.21 -4.68
C ARG A 73 -23.09 18.44 -3.81
N GLN A 74 -24.14 19.16 -3.44
CA GLN A 74 -24.03 20.34 -2.59
C GLN A 74 -23.45 20.05 -1.21
N ILE A 75 -23.81 18.92 -0.58
CA ILE A 75 -23.24 18.58 0.73
C ILE A 75 -21.77 18.18 0.59
N LEU A 76 -21.39 17.42 -0.45
CA LEU A 76 -20.00 17.07 -0.73
C LEU A 76 -19.14 18.31 -1.01
N GLU A 77 -19.65 19.30 -1.74
CA GLU A 77 -18.97 20.58 -2.01
C GLU A 77 -18.75 21.39 -0.72
N LYS A 78 -19.75 21.43 0.18
CA LYS A 78 -19.60 22.09 1.49
C LYS A 78 -18.54 21.40 2.34
N ILE A 79 -18.53 20.07 2.36
CA ILE A 79 -17.50 19.28 3.06
C ILE A 79 -16.12 19.58 2.44
N ALA A 80 -15.98 19.53 1.12
CA ALA A 80 -14.74 19.81 0.41
C ALA A 80 -14.21 21.22 0.69
N SER A 81 -15.10 22.22 0.74
CA SER A 81 -14.76 23.60 1.10
C SER A 81 -14.27 23.71 2.54
N ALA A 82 -14.92 23.06 3.51
CA ALA A 82 -14.48 23.07 4.90
C ALA A 82 -13.11 22.39 5.07
N LEU A 83 -12.90 21.26 4.38
CA LEU A 83 -11.62 20.57 4.41
C LEU A 83 -10.50 21.37 3.74
N SER A 84 -10.81 22.12 2.67
CA SER A 84 -9.83 23.00 1.99
C SER A 84 -9.32 24.12 2.90
N THR A 85 -10.09 24.55 3.90
CA THR A 85 -9.66 25.51 4.92
C THR A 85 -9.09 24.85 6.18
N GLY A 86 -8.90 23.53 6.17
CA GLY A 86 -8.41 22.74 7.31
C GLY A 86 -9.43 22.48 8.41
N ASP A 87 -10.70 22.86 8.22
CA ASP A 87 -11.77 22.75 9.23
C ASP A 87 -12.41 21.35 9.22
N ARG A 88 -11.67 20.38 9.79
CA ARG A 88 -12.11 18.98 9.89
C ARG A 88 -13.31 18.78 10.81
N VAL A 89 -13.48 19.63 11.82
CA VAL A 89 -14.61 19.55 12.76
C VAL A 89 -15.90 19.90 12.03
N ARG A 90 -15.90 20.99 11.26
CA ARG A 90 -17.05 21.37 10.44
C ARG A 90 -17.34 20.35 9.34
N ALA A 91 -16.31 19.83 8.67
CA ALA A 91 -16.48 18.79 7.65
C ALA A 91 -17.18 17.56 8.21
N ARG A 92 -16.76 17.10 9.41
CA ARG A 92 -17.41 16.00 10.13
C ARG A 92 -18.85 16.33 10.49
N ALA A 93 -19.12 17.49 11.06
CA ALA A 93 -20.47 17.90 11.43
C ALA A 93 -21.42 17.98 10.22
N LEU A 94 -20.93 18.46 9.07
CA LEU A 94 -21.69 18.47 7.81
C LEU A 94 -22.03 17.06 7.33
N PHE A 95 -21.07 16.13 7.41
CA PHE A 95 -21.32 14.75 7.04
C PHE A 95 -22.32 14.09 8.00
N GLU A 96 -22.06 14.11 9.31
CA GLU A 96 -22.87 13.44 10.32
C GLU A 96 -24.27 14.04 10.46
N GLY A 97 -24.41 15.37 10.28
CA GLY A 97 -25.68 16.10 10.36
C GLY A 97 -26.44 16.23 9.05
N ARG A 98 -26.07 15.49 7.99
CA ARG A 98 -26.76 15.51 6.70
C ARG A 98 -28.21 15.03 6.83
N ALA A 99 -29.09 15.53 5.96
CA ALA A 99 -30.49 15.10 5.94
C ALA A 99 -30.59 13.58 5.64
N PRO A 100 -31.58 12.88 6.23
CA PRO A 100 -31.82 11.47 5.93
C PRO A 100 -31.97 11.21 4.42
N GLY A 101 -31.36 10.13 3.94
CA GLY A 101 -31.35 9.75 2.52
C GLY A 101 -30.24 10.40 1.68
N LEU A 102 -29.58 11.47 2.17
CA LEU A 102 -28.39 12.00 1.49
C LEU A 102 -27.19 11.10 1.72
N LEU A 103 -26.51 10.77 0.62
CA LEU A 103 -25.36 9.87 0.61
C LEU A 103 -25.66 8.53 1.32
N ASP A 104 -26.90 8.01 1.23
CA ASP A 104 -27.28 6.68 1.73
C ASP A 104 -26.94 5.60 0.70
N LEU A 105 -25.67 5.59 0.30
CA LEU A 105 -25.15 4.66 -0.69
C LEU A 105 -24.61 3.40 0.01
N VAL A 106 -24.99 2.25 -0.53
CA VAL A 106 -24.72 0.93 0.04
C VAL A 106 -24.20 0.03 -1.06
N LEU A 107 -22.95 -0.38 -0.94
CA LEU A 107 -22.35 -1.30 -1.89
C LEU A 107 -22.78 -2.76 -1.62
N SER A 108 -22.69 -3.56 -2.69
CA SER A 108 -22.80 -5.01 -2.66
C SER A 108 -21.96 -5.63 -1.53
N PRO A 109 -22.43 -6.70 -0.87
CA PRO A 109 -21.60 -7.44 0.09
C PRO A 109 -20.39 -8.12 -0.55
N ASP A 110 -20.44 -8.41 -1.85
CA ASP A 110 -19.32 -8.98 -2.59
C ASP A 110 -18.36 -7.87 -3.06
N PRO A 111 -17.13 -7.78 -2.49
CA PRO A 111 -16.18 -6.74 -2.85
C PRO A 111 -15.67 -6.85 -4.29
N LEU A 112 -15.75 -8.02 -4.94
CA LEU A 112 -15.28 -8.24 -6.32
C LEU A 112 -16.19 -7.58 -7.37
N SER A 113 -17.38 -7.12 -6.96
CA SER A 113 -18.33 -6.41 -7.81
C SER A 113 -18.05 -4.89 -7.84
N GLU A 114 -18.83 -4.11 -7.11
CA GLU A 114 -18.77 -2.65 -7.08
C GLU A 114 -17.49 -2.13 -6.39
N GLY A 115 -17.03 -2.85 -5.36
CA GLY A 115 -15.81 -2.49 -4.62
C GLY A 115 -14.57 -2.49 -5.51
N ARG A 116 -14.37 -3.56 -6.30
CA ARG A 116 -13.28 -3.68 -7.27
C ARG A 116 -13.37 -2.63 -8.36
N ARG A 117 -14.56 -2.38 -8.92
CA ARG A 117 -14.74 -1.36 -9.95
C ARG A 117 -14.32 0.04 -9.46
N LEU A 118 -14.74 0.42 -8.24
CA LEU A 118 -14.36 1.70 -7.64
C LEU A 118 -12.86 1.75 -7.34
N TYR A 119 -12.27 0.65 -6.86
CA TYR A 119 -10.82 0.54 -6.66
C TYR A 119 -10.03 0.76 -7.96
N GLU A 120 -10.44 0.09 -9.04
CA GLU A 120 -9.78 0.21 -10.35
C GLU A 120 -9.88 1.64 -10.91
N ALA A 121 -11.02 2.31 -10.69
CA ALA A 121 -11.23 3.69 -11.15
C ALA A 121 -10.21 4.69 -10.55
N ILE A 122 -9.74 4.45 -9.32
CA ILE A 122 -8.74 5.33 -8.67
C ILE A 122 -7.30 4.84 -8.85
N LEU A 123 -7.13 3.59 -9.26
CA LEU A 123 -5.81 2.96 -9.35
C LEU A 123 -4.94 3.64 -10.41
N VAL A 124 -5.54 4.03 -11.54
CA VAL A 124 -4.84 4.65 -12.67
C VAL A 124 -4.12 5.93 -12.24
N ASP A 125 -4.78 6.79 -11.47
CA ASP A 125 -4.18 8.05 -11.00
C ASP A 125 -3.05 7.79 -10.00
N ILE A 126 -3.28 6.87 -9.06
CA ILE A 126 -2.34 6.53 -7.99
C ILE A 126 -1.06 5.91 -8.56
N VAL A 127 -1.21 4.87 -9.37
CA VAL A 127 -0.11 4.15 -10.02
C VAL A 127 0.57 5.04 -11.06
N GLY A 128 -0.24 5.81 -11.80
CA GLY A 128 0.16 6.81 -12.78
C GLY A 128 1.22 7.77 -12.26
N ALA A 129 0.97 8.32 -11.08
CA ALA A 129 1.84 9.31 -10.43
C ALA A 129 3.05 8.68 -9.71
N ALA A 130 2.89 7.49 -9.12
CA ALA A 130 3.91 6.89 -8.27
C ALA A 130 4.98 6.09 -9.04
N ILE A 131 4.56 5.32 -10.05
CA ILE A 131 5.42 4.35 -10.75
C ILE A 131 5.71 4.89 -12.15
N PRO A 132 6.95 5.22 -12.50
CA PRO A 132 7.31 5.68 -13.85
C PRO A 132 6.86 4.72 -14.96
N ARG A 133 6.45 5.26 -16.11
CA ARG A 133 5.95 4.48 -17.26
C ARG A 133 6.94 3.37 -17.68
N ASP A 134 8.23 3.67 -17.72
CA ASP A 134 9.27 2.68 -18.08
C ASP A 134 9.26 1.46 -17.16
N ILE A 135 9.00 1.66 -15.86
CA ILE A 135 8.90 0.57 -14.88
C ILE A 135 7.57 -0.17 -15.03
N ARG A 136 6.46 0.55 -15.23
CA ARG A 136 5.13 -0.08 -15.43
C ARG A 136 5.11 -0.97 -16.66
N ASP A 137 5.64 -0.49 -17.77
CA ASP A 137 5.66 -1.23 -19.03
C ASP A 137 6.56 -2.46 -18.92
N ALA A 138 7.71 -2.35 -18.23
CA ALA A 138 8.64 -3.46 -18.04
C ALA A 138 8.15 -4.56 -17.06
N LEU A 139 7.26 -4.21 -16.13
CA LEU A 139 6.72 -5.11 -15.10
C LEU A 139 5.22 -5.38 -15.28
N ALA A 140 4.68 -5.11 -16.47
CA ALA A 140 3.26 -5.31 -16.75
C ALA A 140 2.85 -6.76 -16.46
N HIS A 141 1.76 -6.93 -15.70
CA HIS A 141 1.23 -8.24 -15.30
C HIS A 141 2.22 -9.12 -14.51
N THR A 142 3.08 -8.52 -13.67
CA THR A 142 3.99 -9.26 -12.80
C THR A 142 3.70 -9.06 -11.33
N HIS A 143 4.15 -10.00 -10.51
CA HIS A 143 4.09 -9.90 -9.05
C HIS A 143 4.74 -8.62 -8.51
N GLU A 144 5.82 -8.16 -9.15
CA GLU A 144 6.54 -6.95 -8.77
C GLU A 144 5.69 -5.70 -8.99
N LEU A 145 4.98 -5.59 -10.12
CA LEU A 145 4.09 -4.45 -10.34
C LEU A 145 2.88 -4.50 -9.39
N ALA A 146 2.39 -5.68 -9.01
CA ALA A 146 1.33 -5.81 -8.01
C ALA A 146 1.80 -5.30 -6.63
N ALA A 147 3.01 -5.68 -6.20
CA ALA A 147 3.62 -5.17 -4.97
C ALA A 147 3.79 -3.64 -5.02
N LEU A 148 4.34 -3.11 -6.11
CA LEU A 148 4.50 -1.66 -6.31
C LEU A 148 3.16 -0.94 -6.35
N THR A 149 2.11 -1.56 -6.90
CA THR A 149 0.76 -1.02 -6.90
C THR A 149 0.21 -0.92 -5.49
N SER A 150 0.40 -1.95 -4.64
CA SER A 150 0.04 -1.87 -3.21
C SER A 150 0.79 -0.78 -2.45
N LEU A 151 2.10 -0.62 -2.73
CA LEU A 151 2.92 0.46 -2.16
C LEU A 151 2.38 1.83 -2.57
N ALA A 152 2.12 2.03 -3.87
CA ALA A 152 1.57 3.27 -4.40
C ALA A 152 0.20 3.58 -3.81
N TYR A 153 -0.65 2.55 -3.70
CA TYR A 153 -1.97 2.64 -3.08
C TYR A 153 -1.90 3.08 -1.62
N ASN A 154 -0.97 2.50 -0.85
CA ASN A 154 -0.78 2.89 0.54
C ASN A 154 -0.29 4.32 0.69
N ALA A 155 0.76 4.67 -0.04
CA ALA A 155 1.29 6.01 -0.14
C ALA A 155 2.27 6.11 -1.33
N PRO A 156 2.00 6.95 -2.35
CA PRO A 156 2.85 7.10 -3.53
C PRO A 156 4.33 7.38 -3.20
N GLY A 157 4.58 8.15 -2.13
CA GLY A 157 5.93 8.52 -1.69
C GLY A 157 6.80 7.36 -1.18
N LEU A 158 6.22 6.17 -0.97
CA LEU A 158 6.98 4.96 -0.62
C LEU A 158 7.84 4.47 -1.78
N ILE A 159 7.48 4.82 -3.02
CA ILE A 159 8.24 4.47 -4.21
C ILE A 159 9.32 5.52 -4.46
N GLY A 160 10.33 5.48 -3.59
CA GLY A 160 11.45 6.42 -3.55
C GLY A 160 12.44 6.27 -4.70
N HIS A 161 13.38 7.22 -4.78
CA HIS A 161 14.46 7.23 -5.77
C HIS A 161 15.25 5.90 -5.79
N ASN A 162 15.61 5.38 -4.61
CA ASN A 162 16.45 4.19 -4.49
C ASN A 162 15.74 2.92 -4.96
N LEU A 163 14.45 2.75 -4.63
CA LEU A 163 13.66 1.62 -5.13
C LEU A 163 13.57 1.64 -6.67
N LYS A 164 13.28 2.82 -7.25
CA LYS A 164 13.26 2.98 -8.73
C LYS A 164 14.62 2.68 -9.35
N ALA A 165 15.71 3.13 -8.73
CA ALA A 165 17.07 2.85 -9.20
C ALA A 165 17.41 1.35 -9.14
N ALA A 166 17.05 0.67 -8.05
CA ALA A 166 17.27 -0.77 -7.89
C ALA A 166 16.51 -1.59 -8.95
N ILE A 167 15.25 -1.25 -9.22
CA ILE A 167 14.44 -1.89 -10.28
C ILE A 167 15.09 -1.69 -11.66
N ARG A 168 15.53 -0.47 -11.98
CA ARG A 168 16.20 -0.19 -13.27
C ARG A 168 17.51 -0.95 -13.42
N ALA A 169 18.29 -1.03 -12.35
CA ALA A 169 19.55 -1.77 -12.29
C ALA A 169 19.36 -3.29 -12.33
N GLY A 170 18.13 -3.80 -12.18
CA GLY A 170 17.90 -5.24 -12.02
C GLY A 170 18.37 -5.80 -10.68
N ASN A 171 18.64 -4.94 -9.70
CA ASN A 171 19.11 -5.33 -8.37
C ASN A 171 17.90 -5.69 -7.49
N ARG A 172 17.43 -6.92 -7.66
CA ARG A 172 16.26 -7.46 -6.94
C ARG A 172 16.44 -7.46 -5.42
N PRO A 173 17.58 -7.89 -4.84
CA PRO A 173 17.78 -7.84 -3.39
C PRO A 173 17.71 -6.41 -2.83
N ALA A 174 18.27 -5.42 -3.54
CA ALA A 174 18.17 -4.02 -3.15
C ALA A 174 16.72 -3.50 -3.23
N ALA A 175 15.97 -3.84 -4.27
CA ALA A 175 14.56 -3.44 -4.39
C ALA A 175 13.70 -4.08 -3.28
N TRP A 176 13.88 -5.37 -3.02
CA TRP A 176 13.23 -6.07 -1.91
C TRP A 176 13.54 -5.40 -0.56
N PHE A 177 14.80 -5.06 -0.32
CA PHE A 177 15.24 -4.41 0.91
C PHE A 177 14.63 -3.02 1.10
N GLU A 178 14.58 -2.23 0.03
CA GLU A 178 13.92 -0.93 0.05
C GLU A 178 12.45 -1.06 0.45
N ILE A 179 11.73 -2.05 -0.08
CA ILE A 179 10.32 -2.34 0.28
C ILE A 179 10.19 -2.77 1.75
N ALA A 180 10.96 -3.77 2.18
CA ALA A 180 10.83 -4.38 3.50
C ALA A 180 11.25 -3.46 4.64
N TYR A 181 12.35 -2.70 4.47
CA TYR A 181 13.02 -1.99 5.56
C TYR A 181 13.10 -0.47 5.39
N ARG A 182 12.95 0.07 4.17
CA ARG A 182 13.06 1.52 3.93
C ARG A 182 11.75 2.21 3.55
N SER A 183 10.74 1.46 3.14
CA SER A 183 9.36 1.95 2.89
C SER A 183 8.48 2.01 4.15
N ASN A 184 9.10 2.06 5.34
CA ASN A 184 8.41 2.29 6.61
C ASN A 184 9.14 3.38 7.40
N ARG A 185 8.80 4.64 7.10
CA ARG A 185 9.38 5.79 7.80
C ARG A 185 8.94 5.76 9.26
N ALA A 186 9.91 5.88 10.17
CA ALA A 186 9.60 6.01 11.58
C ALA A 186 8.83 7.31 11.85
N HIS A 187 7.80 7.24 12.68
CA HIS A 187 7.15 8.41 13.25
C HIS A 187 7.68 8.57 14.68
N ASN A 188 8.36 9.69 14.97
CA ASN A 188 9.02 9.95 16.25
C ASN A 188 9.94 8.80 16.71
N GLY A 189 10.76 8.26 15.79
CA GLY A 189 11.68 7.15 16.08
C GLY A 189 11.02 5.77 16.26
N THR A 190 9.69 5.68 16.14
CA THR A 190 8.94 4.43 16.29
C THR A 190 8.37 3.96 14.95
N ARG A 191 8.38 2.64 14.73
CA ARG A 191 7.75 1.99 13.57
C ARG A 191 6.61 1.07 14.01
N SER A 192 5.51 1.09 13.28
CA SER A 192 4.35 0.23 13.56
C SER A 192 4.60 -1.20 13.11
N LEU A 193 4.31 -2.17 13.97
CA LEU A 193 4.31 -3.60 13.63
C LEU A 193 3.31 -3.92 12.51
N GLY A 194 2.16 -3.26 12.48
CA GLY A 194 1.16 -3.45 11.41
C GLY A 194 1.71 -3.02 10.05
N LEU A 195 2.41 -1.89 10.00
CA LEU A 195 3.07 -1.43 8.78
C LEU A 195 4.22 -2.35 8.37
N LEU A 196 5.02 -2.84 9.32
CA LEU A 196 6.06 -3.83 9.01
C LEU A 196 5.46 -5.07 8.35
N ARG A 197 4.39 -5.65 8.91
CA ARG A 197 3.76 -6.86 8.34
C ARG A 197 3.32 -6.64 6.90
N ARG A 198 2.69 -5.50 6.60
CA ARG A 198 2.32 -5.13 5.23
C ARG A 198 3.54 -4.98 4.32
N ARG A 199 4.60 -4.30 4.77
CA ARG A 199 5.85 -4.15 3.98
C ARG A 199 6.52 -5.49 3.71
N MET A 200 6.53 -6.41 4.67
CA MET A 200 7.04 -7.78 4.47
C MET A 200 6.19 -8.55 3.46
N ALA A 201 4.86 -8.49 3.56
CA ALA A 201 3.97 -9.13 2.58
C ALA A 201 4.16 -8.56 1.16
N GLU A 202 4.36 -7.25 1.03
CA GLU A 202 4.67 -6.62 -0.25
C GLU A 202 6.06 -7.01 -0.76
N ALA A 203 7.05 -7.15 0.13
CA ALA A 203 8.39 -7.62 -0.23
C ALA A 203 8.39 -9.10 -0.63
N GLU A 204 7.61 -9.95 0.03
CA GLU A 204 7.39 -11.35 -0.33
C GLU A 204 6.67 -11.48 -1.68
N MET A 205 5.66 -10.64 -1.93
CA MET A 205 5.02 -10.54 -3.24
C MET A 205 6.02 -10.10 -4.29
N PHE A 206 6.87 -9.10 -4.03
CA PHE A 206 7.91 -8.67 -4.96
C PHE A 206 8.92 -9.79 -5.23
N GLY A 207 9.38 -10.46 -4.17
CA GLY A 207 10.31 -11.59 -4.19
C GLY A 207 11.78 -11.17 -4.08
N LEU A 208 12.50 -11.81 -3.15
CA LEU A 208 13.93 -11.59 -2.90
C LEU A 208 14.83 -12.15 -4.01
N TYR A 209 14.40 -13.23 -4.67
CA TYR A 209 15.11 -13.99 -5.70
C TYR A 209 14.38 -13.94 -7.05
N ALA A 210 15.06 -14.27 -8.15
CA ALA A 210 14.48 -14.25 -9.49
C ALA A 210 13.27 -15.19 -9.63
N ALA A 211 13.26 -16.31 -8.90
CA ALA A 211 12.13 -17.24 -8.83
C ALA A 211 11.14 -16.94 -7.69
N GLY A 212 11.21 -15.75 -7.08
CA GLY A 212 10.34 -15.33 -5.98
C GLY A 212 11.06 -15.37 -4.65
N ASN A 213 10.72 -16.32 -3.78
CA ASN A 213 11.29 -16.43 -2.43
C ASN A 213 12.24 -17.61 -2.25
N VAL A 214 12.67 -18.20 -3.38
CA VAL A 214 13.62 -19.31 -3.44
C VAL A 214 14.72 -18.96 -4.46
N PRO A 215 16.01 -19.17 -4.15
CA PRO A 215 17.08 -18.99 -5.10
C PRO A 215 16.95 -19.94 -6.29
N ARG A 216 17.30 -19.45 -7.47
CA ARG A 216 17.37 -20.26 -8.69
C ARG A 216 18.60 -21.16 -8.73
N ASP A 217 19.71 -20.70 -8.19
CA ASP A 217 21.01 -21.37 -8.22
C ASP A 217 21.94 -20.89 -7.08
N SER A 218 23.08 -21.58 -6.91
CA SER A 218 24.05 -21.30 -5.86
C SER A 218 24.69 -19.92 -5.98
N ALA A 219 24.84 -19.38 -7.20
CA ALA A 219 25.42 -18.06 -7.41
C ALA A 219 24.46 -16.95 -6.92
N GLU A 220 23.16 -17.08 -7.24
CA GLU A 220 22.13 -16.20 -6.72
C GLU A 220 22.00 -16.32 -5.20
N ALA A 221 22.01 -17.55 -4.67
CA ALA A 221 21.98 -17.80 -3.23
C ALA A 221 23.14 -17.10 -2.50
N GLN A 222 24.37 -17.25 -3.02
CA GLN A 222 25.55 -16.60 -2.45
C GLN A 222 25.46 -15.07 -2.52
N ALA A 223 25.03 -14.51 -3.65
CA ALA A 223 24.87 -13.07 -3.81
C ALA A 223 23.83 -12.49 -2.83
N VAL A 224 22.71 -13.19 -2.62
CA VAL A 224 21.68 -12.78 -1.65
C VAL A 224 22.18 -12.88 -0.22
N ILE A 225 22.89 -13.95 0.16
CA ILE A 225 23.48 -14.07 1.50
C ILE A 225 24.45 -12.92 1.75
N THR A 226 25.38 -12.66 0.83
CA THR A 226 26.33 -11.54 0.94
C THR A 226 25.61 -10.19 1.07
N PHE A 227 24.53 -9.98 0.31
CA PHE A 227 23.72 -8.77 0.40
C PHE A 227 23.06 -8.64 1.79
N LEU A 228 22.40 -9.70 2.28
CA LEU A 228 21.74 -9.70 3.59
C LEU A 228 22.73 -9.52 4.74
N ASP A 229 23.90 -10.14 4.66
CA ASP A 229 24.96 -9.98 5.66
C ASP A 229 25.49 -8.54 5.70
N THR A 230 25.66 -7.91 4.54
CA THR A 230 26.08 -6.50 4.44
C THR A 230 25.06 -5.54 5.08
N HIS A 231 23.77 -5.88 5.05
CA HIS A 231 22.69 -5.05 5.60
C HIS A 231 22.18 -5.53 6.97
N ARG A 232 22.84 -6.52 7.58
CA ARG A 232 22.41 -7.18 8.82
C ARG A 232 22.17 -6.18 9.95
N ASP A 233 23.11 -5.27 10.17
CA ASP A 233 23.02 -4.29 11.25
C ASP A 233 21.93 -3.25 10.99
N GLU A 234 21.71 -2.86 9.73
CA GLU A 234 20.62 -1.96 9.34
C GLU A 234 19.26 -2.62 9.60
N MET A 235 19.10 -3.90 9.23
CA MET A 235 17.89 -4.67 9.51
C MET A 235 17.64 -4.83 11.01
N ALA A 236 18.68 -5.16 11.79
CA ALA A 236 18.57 -5.30 13.23
C ALA A 236 18.17 -3.97 13.89
N THR A 237 18.81 -2.87 13.49
CA THR A 237 18.47 -1.52 13.94
C THR A 237 17.02 -1.17 13.61
N TYR A 238 16.59 -1.46 12.38
CA TYR A 238 15.20 -1.27 11.98
C TYR A 238 14.24 -2.07 12.88
N LEU A 239 14.46 -3.38 13.05
CA LEU A 239 13.58 -4.26 13.82
C LEU A 239 13.53 -3.85 15.30
N SER A 240 14.64 -3.38 15.86
CA SER A 240 14.72 -2.84 17.23
C SER A 240 13.85 -1.60 17.46
N SER A 241 13.41 -0.91 16.40
CA SER A 241 12.51 0.26 16.47
C SER A 241 11.03 -0.05 16.30
N VAL A 242 10.69 -1.32 16.05
CA VAL A 242 9.31 -1.76 15.79
C VAL A 242 8.54 -1.91 17.11
N ARG A 243 7.32 -1.36 17.16
CA ARG A 243 6.42 -1.35 18.30
C ARG A 243 5.00 -1.74 17.88
N ARG A 244 4.20 -2.29 18.80
CA ARG A 244 2.74 -2.33 18.64
C ARG A 244 2.19 -0.95 18.96
N ILE A 245 1.31 -0.43 18.10
CA ILE A 245 0.67 0.87 18.31
C ILE A 245 -0.75 0.61 18.81
N GLY A 246 -1.05 1.06 20.03
CA GLY A 246 -2.38 0.90 20.63
C GLY A 246 -3.44 1.83 20.02
N PRO A 247 -4.73 1.69 20.40
CA PRO A 247 -5.85 2.44 19.83
C PRO A 247 -5.74 3.97 19.95
N ARG A 248 -4.97 4.47 20.92
CA ARG A 248 -4.71 5.92 21.14
C ARG A 248 -3.38 6.40 20.55
N GLY A 249 -2.72 5.59 19.71
CA GLY A 249 -1.42 5.92 19.14
C GLY A 249 -0.23 5.71 20.09
N THR A 250 -0.47 5.17 21.29
CA THR A 250 0.59 4.90 22.28
C THR A 250 1.42 3.68 21.88
N PRO A 251 2.75 3.80 21.71
CA PRO A 251 3.61 2.67 21.37
C PRO A 251 3.87 1.76 22.57
N SER A 252 3.96 0.45 22.33
CA SER A 252 4.43 -0.55 23.31
C SER A 252 5.94 -0.46 23.54
N GLY A 253 6.51 -1.41 24.31
CA GLY A 253 7.94 -1.73 24.24
C GLY A 253 8.34 -2.36 22.91
N PRO A 254 9.66 -2.52 22.65
CA PRO A 254 10.18 -3.21 21.47
C PRO A 254 9.50 -4.56 21.24
N VAL A 255 9.13 -4.83 19.99
CA VAL A 255 8.50 -6.12 19.62
C VAL A 255 9.53 -7.23 19.51
N PHE A 256 10.72 -6.92 19.01
CA PHE A 256 11.76 -7.91 18.74
C PHE A 256 12.95 -7.69 19.68
N ALA A 257 13.22 -8.65 20.56
CA ALA A 257 14.47 -8.75 21.28
C ALA A 257 15.64 -9.02 20.32
N PRO A 258 16.90 -8.75 20.70
CA PRO A 258 18.06 -8.92 19.80
C PRO A 258 18.16 -10.30 19.15
N HIS A 259 17.85 -11.37 19.89
CA HIS A 259 17.87 -12.74 19.35
C HIS A 259 16.74 -12.99 18.34
N GLU A 260 15.57 -12.37 18.52
CA GLU A 260 14.45 -12.44 17.57
C GLU A 260 14.75 -11.64 16.29
N GLN A 261 15.47 -10.52 16.41
CA GLN A 261 15.93 -9.75 15.24
C GLN A 261 16.88 -10.60 14.37
N ALA A 262 17.84 -11.27 15.01
CA ALA A 262 18.75 -12.19 14.33
C ALA A 262 18.00 -13.36 13.68
N ALA A 263 16.99 -13.93 14.36
CA ALA A 263 16.16 -15.00 13.83
C ALA A 263 15.34 -14.57 12.60
N VAL A 264 14.76 -13.37 12.62
CA VAL A 264 14.02 -12.80 11.47
C VAL A 264 14.96 -12.60 10.28
N ILE A 265 16.18 -12.09 10.49
CA ILE A 265 17.15 -11.92 9.39
C ILE A 265 17.60 -13.28 8.86
N ALA A 266 17.86 -14.24 9.75
CA ALA A 266 18.28 -15.58 9.36
C ALA A 266 17.22 -16.32 8.55
N SER A 267 15.92 -16.13 8.84
CA SER A 267 14.84 -16.78 8.08
C SER A 267 14.78 -16.30 6.63
N GLN A 268 15.15 -15.06 6.34
CA GLN A 268 15.21 -14.54 4.95
C GLN A 268 16.33 -15.21 4.13
N ALA A 269 17.43 -15.56 4.80
CA ALA A 269 18.56 -16.26 4.19
C ALA A 269 18.39 -17.79 4.15
N ALA A 270 17.38 -18.35 4.83
CA ALA A 270 17.22 -19.80 4.98
C ALA A 270 17.08 -20.53 3.64
N PRO A 271 16.30 -20.06 2.64
CA PRO A 271 16.25 -20.71 1.33
C PRO A 271 17.60 -20.74 0.61
N ALA A 272 18.38 -19.65 0.70
CA ALA A 272 19.72 -19.58 0.13
C ALA A 272 20.70 -20.55 0.81
N ARG A 273 20.70 -20.59 2.14
CA ARG A 273 21.57 -21.50 2.90
C ARG A 273 21.26 -22.96 2.63
N ALA A 274 19.97 -23.31 2.62
CA ALA A 274 19.54 -24.68 2.32
C ALA A 274 19.99 -25.15 0.93
N LEU A 275 19.99 -24.27 -0.07
CA LEU A 275 20.49 -24.61 -1.40
C LEU A 275 22.01 -24.81 -1.42
N LEU A 276 22.77 -23.99 -0.69
CA LEU A 276 24.23 -24.10 -0.62
C LEU A 276 24.70 -25.32 0.17
N ASP A 277 23.95 -25.76 1.19
CA ASP A 277 24.28 -26.96 1.97
C ASP A 277 24.10 -28.26 1.17
N LEU A 278 23.39 -28.22 0.04
CA LEU A 278 23.15 -29.35 -0.86
C LEU A 278 24.12 -29.42 -2.06
N ALA A 279 24.95 -28.39 -2.25
CA ALA A 279 25.85 -28.24 -3.40
C ALA A 279 27.28 -28.67 -3.06
#